data_AF-A0A059LJH8-F1
#
_entry.id   AF-A0A059LJH8-F1
#
_cell.length_a   1.000
_cell.length_b   1.000
_cell.length_c   1.000
_cell.angle_alpha   90.00
_cell.angle_beta   90.00
_cell.angle_gamma   90.00
#
_symmetry.space_group_name_H-M   'P 1'
#
loop_
_entity.id
_entity.type
_entity.pdbx_description
1 polymer ?
#
loop_
_entity_poly.entity_id
_entity_poly.type
_entity_poly.pdbx_seq_one_letter_code
_entity_poly.pdbx_strand_id
1 'polypeptide(L)'
;YVPPAAAERGGALHDLARTLRERHPQASESSPLVVALCGGSPSASVAYAGEFKSGPLARFVNKLYRNEECAAALAQVGSEADLASLRVGQLKTMLAARGEACADCVEKGDFVARLRALMDAGQAQAQ
;
A
#
# COMPACT_ATOMS: atom_id res chain seq x y z
N TYR A 1 -26.10 23.09 9.73
CA TYR A 1 -26.61 21.75 9.41
C TYR A 1 -25.54 21.06 8.58
N VAL A 2 -24.76 20.17 9.20
CA VAL A 2 -23.77 19.34 8.50
C VAL A 2 -24.52 18.10 8.01
N PRO A 3 -24.48 17.75 6.71
CA PRO A 3 -25.19 16.58 6.23
C PRO A 3 -24.69 15.30 6.94
N PRO A 4 -25.57 14.35 7.27
CA PRO A 4 -25.22 13.14 8.04
C PRO A 4 -24.08 12.33 7.38
N ALA A 5 -23.96 12.37 6.05
CA ALA A 5 -22.87 11.73 5.32
C ALA A 5 -21.46 12.31 5.60
N ALA A 6 -21.34 13.51 6.16
CA ALA A 6 -20.06 14.10 6.55
C ALA A 6 -19.64 13.74 7.98
N ALA A 7 -20.62 13.45 8.85
CA ALA A 7 -20.36 12.99 10.22
C ALA A 7 -19.80 11.56 10.25
N GLU A 8 -20.35 10.66 9.42
CA GLU A 8 -19.87 9.26 9.31
C GLU A 8 -18.49 9.16 8.65
N ARG A 9 -18.18 10.04 7.69
CA ARG A 9 -16.83 10.15 7.10
C ARG A 9 -15.80 10.67 8.12
N GLY A 10 -16.22 11.51 9.06
CA GLY A 10 -15.35 12.02 10.12
C GLY A 10 -14.85 10.91 11.06
N GLY A 11 -15.73 9.97 11.42
CA GLY A 11 -15.35 8.79 12.22
C GLY A 11 -14.38 7.88 11.47
N ALA A 12 -14.71 7.53 10.22
CA ALA A 12 -13.85 6.67 9.40
C ALA A 12 -12.45 7.24 9.15
N LEU A 13 -12.35 8.56 8.92
CA LEU A 13 -11.05 9.21 8.73
C LEU A 13 -10.22 9.23 10.03
N HIS A 14 -10.89 9.43 11.17
CA HIS A 14 -10.25 9.42 12.48
C HIS A 14 -9.74 8.03 12.86
N ASP A 15 -10.54 6.98 12.62
CA ASP A 15 -10.13 5.60 12.87
C ASP A 15 -9.02 5.15 11.91
N LEU A 16 -9.06 5.58 10.65
CA LEU A 16 -7.96 5.39 9.71
C LEU A 16 -6.67 6.07 10.22
N ALA A 17 -6.76 7.34 10.64
CA ALA A 17 -5.62 8.08 11.17
C ALA A 17 -5.02 7.40 12.41
N ARG A 18 -5.86 6.89 13.33
CA ARG A 18 -5.42 6.11 14.49
C ARG A 18 -4.68 4.84 14.06
N THR A 19 -5.29 4.05 13.19
CA THR A 19 -4.71 2.80 12.65
C THR A 19 -3.34 3.03 11.99
N LEU A 20 -3.23 4.08 11.18
CA LEU A 20 -1.97 4.41 10.52
C LEU A 20 -0.91 4.88 11.51
N ARG A 21 -1.27 5.58 12.59
CA ARG A 21 -0.33 6.02 13.62
C ARG A 21 0.22 4.87 14.43
N GLU A 22 -0.62 3.90 14.79
CA GLU A 22 -0.20 2.68 15.49
C GLU A 22 0.80 1.86 14.66
N ARG A 23 0.60 1.81 13.35
CA ARG A 23 1.50 1.10 12.42
C ARG A 23 2.84 1.80 12.18
N HIS A 24 2.90 3.11 12.37
CA HIS A 24 4.09 3.92 12.08
C HIS A 24 4.57 4.66 13.34
N PRO A 25 5.17 3.96 14.32
CA PRO A 25 5.56 4.54 15.62
C PRO A 25 6.69 5.57 15.53
N GLN A 26 7.27 5.76 14.34
CA GLN A 26 8.32 6.77 14.10
C GLN A 26 7.78 8.20 14.07
N ALA A 27 6.45 8.39 14.11
CA ALA A 27 5.84 9.69 14.27
C ALA A 27 5.93 10.13 15.74
N SER A 28 6.80 11.10 16.04
CA SER A 28 6.71 11.82 17.32
C SER A 28 5.37 12.58 17.39
N GLU A 29 4.80 12.75 18.58
CA GLU A 29 3.51 13.44 18.76
C GLU A 29 3.50 14.87 18.18
N SER A 30 4.67 15.49 18.10
CA SER A 30 4.88 16.89 17.72
C SER A 30 5.33 17.10 16.27
N SER A 31 5.56 16.04 15.48
CA SER A 31 6.01 16.18 14.09
C SER A 31 4.92 15.75 13.10
N PRO A 32 4.75 16.49 11.99
CA PRO A 32 3.84 16.06 10.93
C PRO A 32 4.29 14.72 10.35
N LEU A 33 3.34 13.91 9.91
CA LEU A 33 3.56 12.60 9.30
C LEU A 33 2.84 12.59 7.95
N VAL A 34 3.54 12.19 6.89
CA VAL A 34 2.88 11.84 5.62
C VAL A 34 2.79 10.34 5.54
N VAL A 35 1.59 9.82 5.35
CA VAL A 35 1.36 8.39 5.11
C VAL A 35 0.82 8.22 3.70
N ALA A 36 1.47 7.36 2.94
CA ALA A 36 0.99 6.94 1.63
C ALA A 36 0.34 5.57 1.73
N LEU A 37 -0.86 5.45 1.18
CA LEU A 37 -1.59 4.19 1.06
C LEU A 37 -1.27 3.57 -0.31
N CYS A 38 -0.65 2.40 -0.28
CA CYS A 38 -0.31 1.64 -1.47
C CYS A 38 -1.51 0.77 -1.86
N GLY A 39 -1.94 0.85 -3.12
CA GLY A 39 -3.09 0.07 -3.62
C GLY A 39 -4.40 0.33 -2.86
N GLY A 40 -4.54 1.50 -2.22
CA GLY A 40 -5.73 1.90 -1.47
C GLY A 40 -5.91 1.23 -0.10
N SER A 41 -4.97 0.39 0.35
CA SER A 41 -5.12 -0.36 1.61
C SER A 41 -4.36 0.30 2.77
N PRO A 42 -4.99 0.54 3.94
CA PRO A 42 -4.32 0.96 5.17
C PRO A 42 -3.23 -0.04 5.62
N SER A 43 -3.46 -1.32 5.31
CA SER A 43 -2.55 -2.41 5.61
C SER A 43 -1.27 -2.35 4.79
N ALA A 44 -1.29 -1.72 3.62
CA ALA A 44 -0.13 -1.53 2.75
C ALA A 44 0.21 -0.04 2.75
N SER A 45 0.82 0.44 3.84
CA SER A 45 1.13 1.85 4.00
C SER A 45 2.61 2.09 4.28
N VAL A 46 3.12 3.22 3.78
CA VAL A 46 4.48 3.69 4.03
C VAL A 46 4.43 5.10 4.57
N ALA A 47 5.24 5.39 5.59
CA ALA A 47 5.24 6.68 6.26
C ALA A 47 6.54 7.44 6.03
N TYR A 48 6.41 8.76 5.99
CA TYR A 48 7.50 9.72 5.96
C TYR A 48 7.40 10.63 7.18
N ALA A 49 8.35 10.46 8.08
CA ALA A 49 8.53 11.27 9.29
C ALA A 49 9.78 12.17 9.23
N GLY A 50 10.34 12.38 8.03
CA GLY A 50 11.54 13.19 7.83
C GLY A 50 11.27 14.68 7.76
N GLU A 51 12.23 15.46 7.26
CA GLU A 51 12.08 16.91 7.11
C GLU A 51 10.97 17.30 6.11
N PHE A 52 10.06 18.18 6.51
CA PHE A 52 8.97 18.69 5.67
C PHE A 52 9.42 19.86 4.78
N LYS A 53 10.57 19.68 4.14
CA LYS A 53 11.09 20.58 3.11
C LYS A 53 10.80 19.99 1.74
N SER A 54 10.63 20.86 0.74
CA SER A 54 10.26 20.47 -0.62
C SER A 54 11.17 19.40 -1.24
N GLY A 55 12.49 19.49 -1.01
CA GLY A 55 13.46 18.52 -1.54
C GLY A 55 13.26 17.09 -1.01
N PRO A 56 13.43 16.86 0.31
CA PRO A 56 13.21 15.55 0.92
C PRO A 56 11.81 14.97 0.66
N LEU A 57 10.77 15.80 0.79
CA LEU A 57 9.39 15.37 0.54
C LEU A 57 9.18 14.98 -0.93
N ALA A 58 9.69 15.76 -1.90
CA ALA A 58 9.58 15.42 -3.31
C ALA A 58 10.33 14.12 -3.64
N ARG A 59 11.46 13.83 -2.99
CA ARG A 59 12.15 12.54 -3.15
C ARG A 59 11.29 11.39 -2.65
N PHE A 60 10.68 11.52 -1.47
CA PHE A 60 9.74 10.53 -0.95
C PHE A 60 8.57 10.30 -1.92
N VAL A 61 7.90 11.37 -2.36
CA VAL A 61 6.78 11.27 -3.30
C VAL A 61 7.22 10.64 -4.64
N ASN A 62 8.41 10.95 -5.14
CA ASN A 62 8.93 10.35 -6.36
C ASN A 62 9.20 8.84 -6.22
N LYS A 63 9.66 8.38 -5.04
CA LYS A 63 9.79 6.94 -4.77
C LYS A 63 8.43 6.23 -4.77
N LEU A 64 7.38 6.90 -4.28
CA LEU A 64 6.01 6.38 -4.35
C LEU A 64 5.53 6.29 -5.81
N TYR A 65 5.79 7.32 -6.63
CA TYR A 65 5.45 7.30 -8.06
C TYR A 65 6.15 6.14 -8.80
N ARG A 66 7.39 5.84 -8.42
CA ARG A 66 8.17 4.70 -8.92
C ARG A 66 7.79 3.37 -8.26
N ASN A 67 6.91 3.40 -7.25
CA ASN A 67 6.44 2.27 -6.47
C ASN A 67 7.52 1.44 -5.78
N GLU A 68 8.70 2.04 -5.54
CA GLU A 68 9.82 1.38 -4.87
C GLU A 68 9.45 1.03 -3.42
N GLU A 69 8.85 1.98 -2.71
CA GLU A 69 8.42 1.81 -1.31
C GLU A 69 7.10 1.00 -1.23
N CYS A 70 6.21 1.17 -2.22
CA CYS A 70 4.90 0.51 -2.20
C CYS A 70 4.93 -0.97 -2.60
N ALA A 71 5.86 -1.40 -3.45
CA ALA A 71 5.95 -2.80 -3.86
C ALA A 71 6.21 -3.73 -2.67
N ALA A 72 7.08 -3.33 -1.74
CA ALA A 72 7.37 -4.09 -0.53
C ALA A 72 6.16 -4.14 0.42
N ALA A 73 5.50 -3.00 0.63
CA ALA A 73 4.30 -2.93 1.48
C ALA A 73 3.15 -3.77 0.91
N LEU A 74 2.93 -3.72 -0.40
CA LEU A 74 1.89 -4.50 -1.07
C LEU A 74 2.17 -6.00 -1.08
N ALA A 75 3.44 -6.42 -1.07
CA ALA A 75 3.79 -7.84 -1.04
C ALA A 75 3.35 -8.52 0.27
N GLN A 76 3.22 -7.77 1.37
CA GLN A 76 2.85 -8.28 2.68
C GLN A 76 1.34 -8.29 2.93
N VAL A 77 0.57 -7.50 2.18
CA VAL A 77 -0.87 -7.42 2.33
C VAL A 77 -1.49 -8.42 1.39
N GLY A 78 -2.25 -9.37 1.94
CA GLY A 78 -3.00 -10.39 1.22
C GLY A 78 -4.07 -9.81 0.28
N SER A 79 -5.05 -10.64 -0.09
CA SER A 79 -6.03 -10.43 -1.17
C SER A 79 -6.83 -9.11 -1.19
N GLU A 80 -6.73 -8.27 -0.16
CA GLU A 80 -7.35 -6.94 -0.05
C GLU A 80 -6.69 -5.83 -0.90
N ALA A 81 -5.51 -6.06 -1.48
CA ALA A 81 -4.86 -5.07 -2.32
C ALA A 81 -5.55 -4.91 -3.69
N ASP A 82 -5.81 -3.66 -4.14
CA ASP A 82 -6.28 -3.41 -5.50
C ASP A 82 -5.15 -3.56 -6.53
N LEU A 83 -4.83 -4.81 -6.85
CA LEU A 83 -3.82 -5.19 -7.83
C LEU A 83 -4.16 -4.70 -9.24
N ALA A 84 -5.44 -4.46 -9.54
CA ALA A 84 -5.88 -3.96 -10.84
C ALA A 84 -5.45 -2.50 -11.07
N SER A 85 -5.18 -1.74 -10.02
CA SER A 85 -4.62 -0.38 -10.13
C SER A 85 -3.13 -0.35 -10.50
N LEU A 86 -2.40 -1.45 -10.30
CA LEU A 86 -0.94 -1.49 -10.44
C LEU A 86 -0.50 -1.64 -11.91
N ARG A 87 0.68 -1.13 -12.25
CA ARG A 87 1.31 -1.31 -13.57
C ARG A 87 1.88 -2.73 -13.68
N VAL A 88 1.97 -3.26 -14.91
CA VAL A 88 2.50 -4.61 -15.17
C VAL A 88 3.91 -4.82 -14.60
N GLY A 89 4.78 -3.81 -14.71
CA GLY A 89 6.12 -3.87 -14.12
C GLY A 89 6.09 -4.09 -12.60
N GLN A 90 5.12 -3.51 -11.90
CA GLN A 90 4.96 -3.67 -10.45
C GLN A 90 4.45 -5.07 -10.11
N LEU A 91 3.48 -5.58 -10.86
CA LEU A 91 2.96 -6.93 -10.69
C LEU A 91 4.09 -7.96 -10.89
N LYS A 92 4.97 -7.76 -11.88
CA LYS A 92 6.18 -8.57 -12.07
C LYS A 92 7.14 -8.52 -10.88
N THR A 93 7.41 -7.33 -10.34
CA THR A 93 8.25 -7.17 -9.15
C THR A 93 7.65 -7.89 -7.94
N MET A 94 6.33 -7.83 -7.74
CA MET A 94 5.67 -8.51 -6.63
C MET A 94 5.70 -10.04 -6.77
N LEU A 95 5.55 -10.58 -7.99
CA LEU A 95 5.75 -12.01 -8.25
C LEU A 95 7.20 -12.42 -7.95
N ALA A 96 8.18 -11.65 -8.45
CA ALA A 96 9.59 -11.94 -8.25
C ALA A 96 10.01 -11.88 -6.77
N ALA A 97 9.46 -10.93 -5.99
CA ALA A 97 9.67 -10.84 -4.55
C ALA A 97 9.17 -12.07 -3.78
N ARG A 98 8.23 -12.82 -4.37
CA ARG A 98 7.70 -14.09 -3.85
C ARG A 98 8.40 -15.32 -4.45
N GLY A 99 9.48 -15.12 -5.21
CA GLY A 99 10.21 -16.21 -5.88
C GLY A 99 9.49 -16.79 -7.09
N GLU A 100 8.42 -16.15 -7.56
CA GLU A 100 7.59 -16.63 -8.66
C GLU A 100 7.84 -15.80 -9.94
N ALA A 101 7.81 -16.48 -11.07
CA ALA A 101 7.81 -15.85 -12.39
C ALA A 101 6.57 -16.32 -13.15
N CYS A 102 5.89 -15.40 -13.84
CA CYS A 102 4.76 -15.74 -14.70
C CYS A 102 5.18 -15.59 -16.16
N ALA A 103 5.69 -16.68 -16.75
CA ALA A 103 6.16 -16.71 -18.13
C ALA A 103 5.02 -16.79 -19.15
N ASP A 104 3.87 -17.33 -18.72
CA ASP A 104 2.62 -17.47 -19.46
C ASP A 104 1.71 -16.24 -19.35
N CYS A 105 2.01 -15.29 -18.45
CA CYS A 105 1.26 -14.04 -18.34
C CYS A 105 1.58 -13.10 -19.52
N VAL A 106 0.59 -12.86 -20.38
CA VAL A 106 0.71 -11.95 -21.53
C VAL A 106 0.02 -10.62 -21.21
N GLU A 107 -1.17 -10.69 -20.63
CA GLU A 107 -1.98 -9.53 -20.30
C GLU A 107 -1.86 -9.16 -18.82
N LYS A 108 -2.16 -7.90 -18.50
CA LYS A 108 -2.18 -7.42 -17.11
C LYS A 108 -3.11 -8.27 -16.22
N GLY A 109 -4.23 -8.74 -16.77
CA GLY A 109 -5.17 -9.61 -16.08
C GLY A 109 -4.53 -10.90 -15.57
N ASP A 110 -3.66 -11.52 -16.39
CA ASP A 110 -2.97 -12.76 -16.04
C ASP A 110 -2.05 -12.55 -14.83
N PHE A 111 -1.29 -11.46 -14.82
CA PHE A 111 -0.42 -11.12 -13.70
C PHE A 111 -1.21 -10.90 -12.40
N VAL A 112 -2.35 -10.21 -12.48
CA VAL A 112 -3.24 -10.00 -11.33
C VAL A 112 -3.80 -11.33 -10.83
N ALA A 113 -4.29 -12.19 -11.73
CA ALA A 113 -4.85 -13.48 -11.37
C ALA A 113 -3.81 -14.40 -10.70
N ARG A 114 -2.59 -14.45 -11.25
CA ARG A 114 -1.49 -15.23 -10.67
C ARG A 114 -1.10 -14.74 -9.27
N LEU A 115 -1.00 -13.42 -9.09
CA LEU A 115 -0.70 -12.83 -7.79
C LEU A 115 -1.79 -13.14 -6.77
N ARG A 116 -3.07 -13.01 -7.13
CA ARG A 116 -4.18 -13.39 -6.24
C ARG A 116 -4.11 -14.85 -5.81
N ALA A 117 -3.90 -15.76 -6.76
CA ALA A 117 -3.76 -17.19 -6.46
C ALA A 117 -2.62 -17.46 -5.46
N LEU A 118 -1.48 -16.78 -5.59
CA LEU A 118 -0.35 -16.90 -4.65
C LEU A 118 -0.65 -16.27 -3.28
N MET A 119 -1.44 -15.20 -3.25
CA MET A 119 -1.84 -14.53 -2.01
C MET A 119 -2.83 -15.39 -1.24
N ASP A 120 -3.79 -16.01 -1.92
CA ASP A 120 -4.77 -16.92 -1.33
C ASP A 120 -4.10 -18.23 -0.87
N ALA A 121 -3.18 -18.79 -1.66
CA ALA A 121 -2.43 -19.99 -1.30
C ALA A 121 -1.51 -19.79 -0.09
N GLY A 122 -0.89 -18.60 0.04
CA GLY A 122 -0.04 -18.26 1.18
C GLY A 122 -0.80 -18.12 2.50
N GLN A 123 -2.09 -17.79 2.46
CA GLN A 123 -2.93 -17.71 3.67
C GLN A 123 -3.31 -19.09 4.23
N ALA A 124 -3.31 -20.14 3.40
CA ALA A 124 -3.61 -21.50 3.83
C ALA A 124 -2.47 -22.17 4.62
N GLN A 125 -1.25 -21.63 4.57
CA GLN A 125 -0.07 -22.16 5.27
C GLN A 125 0.24 -21.43 6.58
N ALA A 126 -0.50 -20.37 6.91
CA ALA A 126 -0.33 -19.57 8.13
C ALA A 126 -1.44 -19.82 9.17
N GLN A 127 -2.23 -20.90 9.00
CA GLN A 127 -3.22 -21.39 9.96
C GLN A 127 -2.76 -22.69 10.61
#